data_AF-A0A4R1UMW7-F1
#
_entry.id   AF-A0A4R1UMW7-F1
#
_cell.length_a   1.000
_cell.length_b   1.000
_cell.length_c   1.000
_cell.angle_alpha   90.00
_cell.angle_beta   90.00
_cell.angle_gamma   90.00
#
_symmetry.space_group_name_H-M   'P 1'
#
loop_
_entity.id
_entity.type
_entity.pdbx_description
1 polymer ?
#
loop_
_entity_poly.entity_id
_entity_poly.type
_entity_poly.pdbx_seq_one_letter_code
_entity_poly.pdbx_strand_id
1 'polypeptide(L)' 'MVRLIPQAILCLLDRHDPERENVTWDGAGFSGNCRHCGLDVRREKHKVWRRD' A
#
# COMPACT_ATOMS: atom_id res chain seq x y z
N MET A 1 13.52 11.28 7.65
CA MET A 1 12.16 11.85 7.49
C MET A 1 11.22 11.07 8.40
N VAL A 2 11.03 11.54 9.63
CA VAL A 2 10.09 10.92 10.56
C VAL A 2 8.68 11.20 10.03
N ARG A 3 7.95 10.15 9.66
CA ARG A 3 6.51 10.28 9.38
C ARG A 3 5.86 10.69 10.69
N LEU A 4 5.42 11.95 10.81
CA LEU A 4 4.72 12.48 11.98
C LEU A 4 3.33 11.83 12.17
N ILE A 5 2.84 11.12 11.15
CA ILE A 5 1.54 10.45 11.16
C ILE A 5 1.77 8.94 11.22
N PRO A 6 1.25 8.24 12.24
CA PRO A 6 1.27 6.79 12.31
C PRO A 6 0.69 6.17 11.04
N GLN A 7 1.36 5.14 10.52
CA GLN A 7 0.92 4.49 9.29
C GLN A 7 -0.47 3.86 9.42
N ALA A 8 -0.90 3.49 10.63
CA ALA A 8 -2.27 3.07 10.92
C ALA A 8 -3.32 4.12 10.52
N ILE A 9 -3.07 5.42 10.76
CA ILE A 9 -3.97 6.51 10.35
C ILE A 9 -3.96 6.65 8.83
N LEU A 10 -2.79 6.51 8.19
CA LEU A 10 -2.69 6.56 6.74
C LEU A 10 -3.48 5.41 6.10
N CYS A 11 -3.46 4.20 6.67
CA CYS A 11 -4.28 3.07 6.21
C CYS A 11 -5.79 3.35 6.33
N LEU A 12 -6.23 4.10 7.34
CA LEU A 12 -7.63 4.55 7.44
C LEU A 12 -8.00 5.59 6.36
N LEU A 13 -7.02 6.36 5.89
CA LEU A 13 -7.17 7.32 4.79
C LEU A 13 -6.87 6.71 3.41
N ASP A 14 -6.95 5.37 3.32
CA ASP A 14 -6.70 4.58 2.11
C ASP A 14 -5.28 4.79 1.53
N ARG A 15 -4.33 5.24 2.34
CA ARG A 15 -2.92 5.43 1.95
C ARG A 15 -2.08 4.30 2.52
N HIS A 16 -1.84 3.30 1.68
CA HIS A 16 -1.13 2.10 2.11
C HIS A 16 0.35 2.12 1.72
N ASP A 17 1.14 1.33 2.45
CA ASP A 17 2.54 1.07 2.14
C ASP A 17 2.66 -0.46 2.00
N PRO A 18 2.83 -0.98 0.77
CA PRO A 18 2.90 -2.41 0.56
C PRO A 18 4.22 -2.99 1.06
N GLU A 19 4.18 -4.27 1.36
CA GLU A 19 5.37 -5.08 1.50
C GLU A 19 6.04 -5.24 0.14
N ARG A 20 7.10 -4.47 -0.12
CA ARG A 20 7.74 -4.35 -1.45
C ARG A 20 8.28 -5.66 -2.01
N GLU A 21 8.65 -6.58 -1.13
CA GLU A 21 9.10 -7.93 -1.48
C GLU A 21 7.96 -8.85 -1.93
N ASN A 22 6.72 -8.57 -1.50
CA ASN A 22 5.52 -9.34 -1.82
C ASN A 22 4.62 -8.61 -2.83
N VAL A 23 5.16 -7.60 -3.52
CA VAL A 23 4.46 -6.93 -4.62
C VAL A 23 4.59 -7.77 -5.88
N THR A 24 3.45 -8.12 -6.48
CA THR A 24 3.37 -8.87 -7.72
C THR A 24 2.69 -8.05 -8.82
N TRP A 25 2.96 -8.38 -10.08
CA TRP A 25 2.27 -7.79 -11.23
C TRP A 25 1.17 -8.73 -11.71
N ASP A 26 -0.08 -8.27 -11.68
CA ASP A 26 -1.27 -9.08 -12.00
C ASP A 26 -1.75 -8.95 -13.45
N GLY A 27 -0.99 -8.25 -14.29
CA GLY A 27 -1.34 -7.99 -15.68
C GLY A 27 -1.94 -6.60 -15.93
N ALA A 28 -2.58 -5.99 -14.94
CA ALA A 28 -3.16 -4.64 -15.03
C ALA A 28 -2.41 -3.62 -14.15
N GLY A 29 -1.88 -4.07 -13.03
CA GLY A 29 -1.16 -3.24 -12.09
C GLY A 29 -0.24 -4.05 -11.18
N PHE A 30 0.40 -3.34 -10.26
CA PHE A 30 1.09 -3.97 -9.15
C PHE A 30 0.11 -4.14 -7.99
N SER A 31 -0.04 -5.35 -7.48
CA SER A 31 -0.83 -5.70 -6.31
C SER A 31 0.05 -6.33 -5.23
N GLY A 32 -0.41 -6.30 -3.98
CA GLY A 32 0.29 -6.90 -2.85
C GLY A 32 -0.41 -6.58 -1.54
N ASN A 33 0.23 -6.89 -0.41
CA ASN A 33 -0.36 -6.65 0.91
C ASN A 33 0.27 -5.44 1.60
N CYS A 34 -0.54 -4.66 2.31
CA CYS A 34 -0.02 -3.58 3.15
C CYS A 34 0.71 -4.15 4.36
N ARG A 35 1.99 -3.80 4.54
CA ARG A 35 2.81 -4.29 5.67
C ARG A 35 2.34 -3.84 7.07
N HIS A 36 1.30 -3.01 7.13
CA HIS A 36 0.78 -2.42 8.38
C HIS A 36 -0.61 -2.90 8.74
N CYS A 37 -1.53 -2.96 7.78
CA CYS A 37 -2.91 -3.40 8.03
C CYS A 37 -3.23 -4.76 7.40
N GLY A 38 -2.30 -5.36 6.63
CA GLY A 38 -2.48 -6.67 5.98
C GLY A 38 -3.42 -6.67 4.77
N LEU A 39 -4.16 -5.58 4.53
CA LEU A 39 -5.11 -5.48 3.42
C LEU A 39 -4.42 -5.61 2.06
N ASP A 40 -5.13 -6.23 1.12
CA ASP A 40 -4.78 -6.22 -0.31
C ASP A 40 -4.84 -4.79 -0.84
N VAL A 41 -3.78 -4.42 -1.55
CA VAL A 41 -3.58 -3.07 -2.08
C VAL A 41 -3.05 -3.13 -3.49
N ARG A 42 -3.53 -2.23 -4.33
CA ARG A 42 -3.08 -2.05 -5.70
C ARG A 42 -2.45 -0.68 -5.91
N ARG A 43 -1.43 -0.65 -6.76
CA ARG A 43 -0.75 0.58 -7.17
C ARG A 43 -1.54 1.28 -8.26
N GLU A 44 -2.27 2.33 -7.90
CA GLU A 44 -2.93 3.20 -8.88
C GLU A 44 -1.94 4.10 -9.63
N LYS A 45 -0.93 4.63 -8.93
CA LYS A 45 0.07 5.56 -9.49
C LYS A 45 1.44 5.32 -8.86
N HIS A 46 2.49 5.97 -9.38
CA HIS A 46 3.82 5.87 -8.77
C HIS A 46 3.80 6.26 -7.28
N LYS A 47 4.14 5.29 -6.42
CA LYS A 47 4.11 5.38 -4.95
C LYS A 47 2.73 5.59 -4.31
N VAL A 48 1.65 5.46 -5.08
CA VAL A 48 0.27 5.56 -4.57
C VAL A 48 -0.35 4.17 -4.56
N TRP A 49 -0.60 3.66 -3.36
CA TRP A 49 -1.19 2.35 -3.12
C TRP A 49 -2.50 2.53 -2.37
N ARG A 50 -3.58 2.01 -2.96
CA ARG A 50 -4.95 2.04 -2.46
C ARG A 50 -5.43 0.62 -2.21
N ARG A 51 -6.49 0.46 -1.44
CA ARG A 51 -7.17 -0.83 -1.34
C ARG A 51 -7.62 -1.30 -2.73
N ASP A 52 -7.38 -2.57 -3.04
CA ASP A 52 -7.91 -3.21 -4.26
C ASP A 52 -9.41 -3.49 -4.13
#